data_AF-A0AAN7JBS9-F1
#
_entry.id   AF-A0AAN7JBS9-F1
#
_cell.length_a   1.000
_cell.length_b   1.000
_cell.length_c   1.000
_cell.angle_alpha   90.00
_cell.angle_beta   90.00
_cell.angle_gamma   90.00
#
_symmetry.space_group_name_H-M   'P 1'
#
loop_
_entity.id
_entity.type
_entity.pdbx_description
1 polymer ?
#
loop_
_entity_poly.entity_id
_entity_poly.type
_entity_poly.pdbx_seq_one_letter_code
_entity_poly.pdbx_strand_id
1 'polypeptide(L)' 'MVDSKKTIVSIFYKVFVDDVKLNSPKYKRFMEKHEKRYGKEKVDKWKAVLKDATEKEGRLHRILQRLHKQSV' A
#
# COMPACT_ATOMS: atom_id res chain seq x y z
N MET A 1 -20.26 -13.04 20.24
CA MET A 1 -18.97 -12.31 20.05
C MET A 1 -19.23 -11.27 18.98
N VAL A 2 -19.18 -9.97 19.32
CA VAL A 2 -19.47 -8.91 18.34
C VAL A 2 -18.20 -8.64 17.54
N ASP A 3 -18.22 -8.97 16.25
CA ASP A 3 -17.16 -8.65 15.30
C ASP A 3 -17.07 -7.13 15.14
N SER A 4 -16.11 -6.51 15.84
CA SER A 4 -15.83 -5.08 15.71
C SER A 4 -15.07 -4.87 14.41
N LYS A 5 -15.80 -4.65 13.31
CA LYS A 5 -15.21 -4.36 11.99
C LYS A 5 -14.41 -3.06 12.07
N LYS A 6 -13.07 -3.17 12.10
CA LYS A 6 -12.16 -2.03 12.06
C LYS A 6 -11.99 -1.56 10.62
N THR A 7 -12.20 -0.27 10.38
CA THR A 7 -11.93 0.38 9.09
C THR A 7 -10.45 0.78 9.04
N ILE A 8 -9.76 0.37 7.98
CA ILE A 8 -8.37 0.76 7.70
C ILE A 8 -8.39 1.75 6.54
N VAL A 9 -7.78 2.93 6.73
CA VAL A 9 -7.63 3.95 5.68
C VAL A 9 -6.13 4.14 5.40
N SER A 10 -5.71 3.75 4.20
CA SER A 10 -4.31 3.89 3.76
C SER A 10 -4.03 5.32 3.28
N ILE A 11 -2.98 5.95 3.82
CA ILE A 11 -2.46 7.26 3.37
C ILE A 11 -1.14 7.04 2.64
N PHE A 12 -1.08 7.44 1.36
CA PHE A 12 0.12 7.34 0.53
C PHE A 12 0.83 8.70 0.48
N TYR A 13 1.85 8.88 1.32
CA TYR A 13 2.60 10.14 1.41
C TYR A 13 3.88 10.10 0.57
N LYS A 14 3.95 10.91 -0.49
CA LYS A 14 5.12 11.03 -1.39
C LYS A 14 5.62 9.69 -1.95
N VAL A 15 4.71 8.74 -2.15
CA VAL A 15 4.99 7.42 -2.71
C VAL A 15 3.99 7.10 -3.81
N PHE A 16 4.43 6.35 -4.82
CA PHE A 16 3.52 5.84 -5.83
C PHE A 16 2.81 4.58 -5.31
N VAL A 17 1.52 4.45 -5.64
CA VAL A 17 0.74 3.27 -5.24
C VAL A 17 1.35 1.98 -5.81
N ASP A 18 1.97 2.05 -6.99
CA ASP A 18 2.68 0.91 -7.60
C ASP A 18 3.94 0.47 -6.83
N ASP A 19 4.60 1.40 -6.13
CA ASP A 19 5.68 1.04 -5.22
C ASP A 19 5.12 0.20 -4.06
N VAL A 20 4.01 0.64 -3.47
CA VAL A 20 3.37 -0.03 -2.32
C VAL A 20 2.75 -1.38 -2.69
N LYS A 21 2.17 -1.48 -3.90
CA LYS A 21 1.69 -2.74 -4.50
C LYS A 21 2.80 -3.75 -4.78
N LEU A 22 4.05 -3.32 -4.66
CA LEU A 22 5.23 -4.10 -5.06
C LEU A 22 5.19 -4.42 -6.56
N ASN A 23 4.70 -3.49 -7.37
CA ASN A 23 4.80 -3.57 -8.83
C ASN A 23 6.11 -2.95 -9.32
N SER A 24 6.70 -2.03 -8.55
CA SER A 24 7.99 -1.42 -8.85
C SER A 24 9.18 -2.11 -8.14
N PRO A 25 10.42 -1.91 -8.62
CA PRO A 25 11.62 -2.44 -7.97
C PRO A 25 11.93 -1.82 -6.59
N LYS A 26 11.45 -0.60 -6.31
CA LYS A 26 11.90 0.19 -5.15
C LYS A 26 11.62 -0.53 -3.83
N TYR A 27 10.38 -0.96 -3.62
CA TYR A 27 9.99 -1.65 -2.39
C TYR A 27 10.30 -3.15 -2.42
N LYS A 28 10.37 -3.78 -3.59
CA LYS A 28 10.84 -5.18 -3.72
C LYS A 28 12.23 -5.37 -3.12
N ARG A 29 13.18 -4.46 -3.42
CA ARG A 29 14.53 -4.49 -2.85
C ARG A 29 14.55 -4.37 -1.33
N PHE A 30 13.65 -3.56 -0.75
CA PHE A 30 13.51 -3.48 0.71
C PHE A 30 12.93 -4.77 1.29
N MET A 31 11.95 -5.40 0.63
CA MET A 31 11.41 -6.69 1.05
C MET A 31 12.50 -7.78 1.07
N GLU A 32 13.33 -7.87 0.04
CA GLU A 32 14.47 -8.81 0.00
C GLU A 32 15.46 -8.57 1.16
N LYS A 33 15.76 -7.30 1.48
CA LYS A 33 16.59 -6.96 2.65
C LYS A 33 15.93 -7.38 3.96
N HIS A 34 14.61 -7.23 4.06
CA HIS A 34 13.85 -7.65 5.24
C HIS A 34 13.75 -9.17 5.37
N GLU A 35 13.68 -9.92 4.27
CA GLU A 35 13.65 -11.39 4.31
C GLU A 35 14.92 -11.94 4.95
N LYS A 36 16.09 -11.38 4.60
CA LYS A 36 17.37 -11.75 5.20
C LYS A 36 17.43 -11.51 6.71
N ARG A 37 16.66 -10.54 7.24
CA ARG A 37 16.68 -10.14 8.66
C ARG A 37 15.57 -10.79 9.49
N TYR A 38 14.40 -11.00 8.90
CA TYR A 38 13.18 -11.36 9.62
C TYR A 38 12.56 -12.68 9.18
N GLY A 39 13.13 -13.32 8.15
CA GLY A 39 12.64 -14.57 7.59
C GLY A 39 11.54 -14.37 6.54
N LYS A 40 11.50 -15.28 5.58
CA LYS A 40 10.59 -15.22 4.42
C LYS A 40 9.12 -15.22 4.83
N GLU A 41 8.72 -16.11 5.74
CA GLU A 41 7.32 -16.26 6.17
C GLU A 41 6.73 -14.95 6.72
N LYS A 42 7.50 -14.25 7.55
CA LYS A 42 7.08 -12.98 8.16
C LYS A 42 6.95 -11.88 7.11
N VAL A 43 7.89 -11.82 6.17
CA VAL A 43 7.87 -10.80 5.11
C VAL A 43 6.76 -11.07 4.10
N ASP A 44 6.45 -12.33 3.79
CA ASP A 44 5.33 -12.67 2.91
C ASP A 44 3.98 -12.20 3.48
N LYS A 45 3.78 -12.32 4.81
CA LYS A 45 2.61 -11.72 5.49
C LYS A 45 2.56 -10.20 5.32
N TRP A 46 3.70 -9.50 5.40
CA TRP A 46 3.76 -8.05 5.17
C TRP A 46 3.42 -7.68 3.73
N LYS A 47 3.97 -8.40 2.75
CA LYS A 47 3.65 -8.20 1.32
C LYS A 47 2.16 -8.36 1.07
N ALA A 48 1.52 -9.37 1.66
CA ALA A 48 0.09 -9.60 1.53
C ALA A 48 -0.73 -8.42 2.09
N VAL A 49 -0.38 -7.93 3.29
CA VAL A 49 -1.06 -6.77 3.91
C VAL A 49 -0.88 -5.50 3.08
N LEU A 50 0.32 -5.24 2.53
CA LEU A 50 0.54 -4.07 1.67
C LEU A 50 -0.30 -4.12 0.40
N LYS A 51 -0.43 -5.30 -0.23
CA LYS A 51 -1.32 -5.47 -1.39
C LYS A 51 -2.79 -5.24 -1.00
N ASP A 52 -3.27 -5.90 0.05
CA ASP A 52 -4.63 -5.76 0.55
C ASP A 52 -4.97 -4.30 0.92
N ALA A 53 -4.05 -3.59 1.58
CA ALA A 53 -4.20 -2.20 1.97
C ALA A 53 -4.21 -1.22 0.77
N THR A 54 -3.71 -1.64 -0.39
CA THR A 54 -3.77 -0.86 -1.64
C THR A 54 -5.02 -1.16 -2.48
N GLU A 55 -5.62 -2.33 -2.29
CA GLU A 55 -6.87 -2.75 -2.93
C GLU A 55 -8.10 -2.20 -2.19
N LYS A 56 -8.07 -2.26 -0.85
CA LYS A 56 -9.10 -1.69 0.02
C LYS A 56 -8.94 -0.18 0.11
N GLU A 57 -9.85 0.51 -0.58
CA GLU A 57 -10.13 1.95 -0.50
C GLU A 57 -8.92 2.81 -0.07
N GLY A 58 -7.86 2.75 -0.85
CA GLY A 58 -6.90 3.83 -0.87
C GLY A 58 -7.67 5.08 -1.28
N ARG A 59 -7.88 6.03 -0.35
CA ARG A 59 -8.11 7.43 -0.69
C ARG A 59 -6.83 7.93 -1.34
N LEU A 60 -6.60 7.47 -2.56
CA LEU A 60 -5.80 8.21 -3.51
C LEU A 60 -6.30 9.64 -3.43
N HIS A 61 -5.34 10.52 -3.53
CA HIS A 61 -5.43 11.89 -4.00
C HIS A 61 -6.16 12.02 -5.37
N ARG A 62 -7.25 11.27 -5.58
CA ARG A 62 -8.20 11.35 -6.69
C ARG A 62 -9.02 12.65 -6.61
N ILE A 63 -9.06 13.31 -5.45
CA ILE A 63 -9.65 14.65 -5.32
C ILE A 63 -8.82 15.67 -6.11
N LEU A 64 -7.49 15.72 -5.98
CA LEU A 64 -6.71 16.76 -6.67
C LEU A 64 -6.64 16.52 -8.19
N GLN A 65 -6.64 15.27 -8.66
CA GLN A 65 -6.68 15.02 -10.11
C GLN A 65 -8.03 15.39 -10.74
N ARG A 66 -9.15 15.23 -10.02
CA ARG A 66 -10.46 15.68 -10.51
C ARG A 66 -10.57 17.20 -10.56
N LEU A 67 -9.97 17.91 -9.61
CA LEU A 67 -9.92 19.38 -9.62
C LEU A 67 -9.04 19.93 -10.76
N HIS A 68 -7.92 19.27 -11.06
CA HIS A 68 -7.04 19.72 -12.16
C HIS A 68 -7.66 19.51 -13.55
N LYS A 69 -8.50 18.49 -13.75
CA LYS A 69 -9.19 18.21 -15.02
C LYS A 69 -10.47 19.02 -15.25
N GLN A 70 -11.05 19.62 -14.22
CA GLN A 70 -12.22 20.51 -14.36
C GLN A 70 -11.83 21.98 -14.57
N SER A 71 -10.53 22.30 -14.51
CA SER A 71 -10.01 23.67 -14.60
C SER A 71 -9.22 23.94 -15.89
N VAL A 72 -9.28 23.04 -16.88
CA VAL A 72 -8.69 23.18 -18.22
C VAL A 72 -9.70 22.78 -19.29
#